data_AF-A0A839RXQ2-F1
#
_entry.id   AF-A0A839RXQ2-F1
#
_cell.length_a   1.000
_cell.length_b   1.000
_cell.length_c   1.000
_cell.angle_alpha   90.00
_cell.angle_beta   90.00
_cell.angle_gamma   90.00
#
_symmetry.space_group_name_H-M   'P 1'
#
loop_
_entity.id
_entity.type
_entity.pdbx_description
1 polymer ?
#
loop_
_entity_poly.entity_id
_entity_poly.type
_entity_poly.pdbx_seq_one_letter_code
_entity_poly.pdbx_strand_id
1 'polypeptide(L)'
;MSDPAMSNEDPRYLGIAPYLYYTDATEAVEWLTRVFGFTEKVRYVDAAGEVFQATLSAGGSDIHLAGVGDEYWPAKGVDGPVGQLNVVYVDDVDAQFERVDEAVGDGVEVSRPQDQPYGARLFTVQDVGGNSWTFWQHISDTADLPAGWREIRNGEVVSGSGAEGSGADGSGADGSGAEGGEDVGDGEPGNAEGAGEPAAG
;
A
#
# COMPACT_ATOMS: atom_id res chain seq x y z
N MET A 1 47.80 -23.49 -1.26
CA MET A 1 46.35 -23.27 -1.04
C MET A 1 46.04 -21.94 -1.68
N SER A 2 45.34 -21.93 -2.80
CA SER A 2 45.00 -20.70 -3.53
C SER A 2 43.89 -19.97 -2.80
N ASP A 3 44.10 -18.68 -2.59
CA ASP A 3 43.12 -17.74 -2.03
C ASP A 3 41.93 -17.64 -3.00
N PRO A 4 40.68 -17.88 -2.58
CA PRO A 4 39.54 -17.67 -3.46
C PRO A 4 39.40 -16.17 -3.67
N ALA A 5 39.61 -15.72 -4.91
CA ALA A 5 39.39 -14.34 -5.32
C ALA A 5 38.01 -13.87 -4.83
N MET A 6 38.00 -12.97 -3.84
CA MET A 6 36.79 -12.26 -3.45
C MET A 6 36.37 -11.42 -4.66
N SER A 7 35.24 -11.78 -5.27
CA SER A 7 34.66 -11.04 -6.38
C SER A 7 34.37 -9.60 -5.92
N ASN A 8 34.96 -8.63 -6.61
CA ASN A 8 34.83 -7.19 -6.38
C ASN A 8 33.48 -6.62 -6.86
N GLU A 9 32.41 -7.42 -6.86
CA GLU A 9 31.07 -6.95 -7.24
C GLU A 9 30.33 -6.46 -6.00
N ASP A 10 29.72 -5.28 -6.08
CA ASP A 10 28.87 -4.77 -5.03
C ASP A 10 27.73 -5.76 -4.73
N PRO A 11 27.38 -5.97 -3.45
CA PRO A 11 26.30 -6.88 -3.09
C PRO A 11 24.99 -6.43 -3.76
N ARG A 12 24.31 -7.38 -4.41
CA ARG A 12 22.98 -7.15 -5.00
C ARG A 12 21.90 -7.59 -4.04
N TYR A 13 20.86 -6.77 -3.90
CA TYR A 13 19.64 -7.17 -3.20
C TYR A 13 18.92 -8.28 -3.99
N LEU A 14 18.49 -9.33 -3.31
CA LEU A 14 17.80 -10.48 -3.93
C LEU A 14 16.29 -10.46 -3.69
N GLY A 15 15.83 -9.72 -2.68
CA GLY A 15 14.43 -9.61 -2.32
C GLY A 15 14.26 -9.03 -0.92
N ILE A 16 13.00 -8.90 -0.51
CA ILE A 16 12.59 -8.54 0.83
C ILE A 16 11.54 -9.56 1.28
N ALA A 17 11.61 -10.00 2.53
CA ALA A 17 10.65 -10.88 3.15
C ALA A 17 10.28 -10.29 4.52
N PRO A 18 8.99 -10.18 4.87
CA PRO A 18 8.62 -9.81 6.22
C PRO A 18 9.06 -10.90 7.21
N TYR A 19 9.46 -10.47 8.40
CA TYR A 19 9.67 -11.33 9.54
C TYR A 19 8.69 -10.92 10.63
N LEU A 20 7.68 -11.76 10.86
CA LEU A 20 6.54 -11.46 11.71
C LEU A 20 6.66 -12.16 13.07
N TYR A 21 6.15 -11.51 14.10
CA TYR A 21 6.16 -12.05 15.46
C TYR A 21 4.74 -12.31 15.91
N TYR A 22 4.53 -13.49 16.49
CA TYR A 22 3.23 -13.92 17.00
C TYR A 22 3.40 -14.45 18.42
N THR A 23 2.46 -14.14 19.31
CA THR A 23 2.44 -14.76 20.63
C THR A 23 2.19 -16.27 20.52
N ASP A 24 1.30 -16.67 19.62
CA ASP A 24 1.12 -18.06 19.19
C ASP A 24 1.45 -18.21 17.69
N ALA A 25 2.67 -18.64 17.40
CA ALA A 25 3.09 -18.90 16.01
C ALA A 25 2.52 -20.19 15.43
N THR A 26 2.05 -21.12 16.26
CA THR A 26 1.39 -22.35 15.79
C THR A 26 0.03 -21.99 15.21
N GLU A 27 -0.78 -21.24 15.96
CA GLU A 27 -2.06 -20.71 15.50
C GLU A 27 -1.88 -19.84 14.25
N ALA A 28 -0.87 -18.97 14.24
CA ALA A 28 -0.59 -18.10 13.09
C ALA A 28 -0.34 -18.88 11.80
N VAL A 29 0.51 -19.93 11.84
CA VAL A 29 0.79 -20.77 10.66
C VAL A 29 -0.48 -21.43 10.13
N GLU A 30 -1.29 -22.01 11.03
CA GLU A 30 -2.53 -22.68 10.66
C GLU A 30 -3.54 -21.70 10.07
N TRP A 31 -3.71 -20.55 10.71
CA TRP A 31 -4.66 -19.54 10.27
C TRP A 31 -4.25 -18.91 8.94
N LEU A 32 -2.99 -18.51 8.77
CA LEU A 32 -2.50 -17.91 7.51
C LEU A 32 -2.61 -18.90 6.34
N THR A 33 -2.32 -20.18 6.59
CA THR A 33 -2.47 -21.23 5.58
C THR A 33 -3.94 -21.42 5.19
N ARG A 34 -4.83 -21.55 6.18
CA ARG A 34 -6.26 -21.78 5.96
C ARG A 34 -6.96 -20.56 5.33
N VAL A 35 -6.75 -19.39 5.92
CA VAL A 35 -7.51 -18.16 5.61
C VAL A 35 -6.91 -17.42 4.43
N PHE A 36 -5.59 -17.33 4.29
CA PHE A 36 -4.95 -16.64 3.16
C PHE A 36 -4.52 -17.56 2.03
N GLY A 37 -4.52 -18.88 2.25
CA GLY A 37 -4.07 -19.85 1.24
C GLY A 37 -2.56 -19.85 1.06
N PHE A 38 -1.80 -19.31 2.01
CA PHE A 38 -0.34 -19.38 1.97
C PHE A 38 0.12 -20.84 2.10
N THR A 39 1.26 -21.15 1.49
CA THR A 39 1.82 -22.50 1.54
C THR A 39 2.90 -22.58 2.60
N GLU A 40 2.78 -23.49 3.55
CA GLU A 40 3.85 -23.77 4.51
C GLU A 40 5.02 -24.45 3.80
N LYS A 41 6.22 -23.86 3.92
CA LYS A 41 7.46 -24.44 3.41
C LYS A 41 8.18 -25.26 4.46
N VAL A 42 8.28 -24.72 5.67
CA VAL A 42 8.95 -25.35 6.80
C VAL A 42 8.44 -24.76 8.10
N ARG A 43 8.35 -25.60 9.14
CA ARG A 43 8.20 -25.18 10.53
C ARG A 43 9.25 -25.85 11.39
N TYR A 44 9.67 -25.15 12.44
CA TYR A 44 10.54 -25.65 13.48
C TYR A 44 9.79 -25.59 14.80
N VAL A 45 9.72 -26.74 15.46
CA VAL A 45 8.96 -26.92 16.70
C VAL A 45 9.90 -27.16 17.87
N ASP A 46 9.47 -26.75 19.05
CA ASP A 46 10.20 -26.98 20.29
C ASP A 46 9.91 -28.38 20.89
N ALA A 47 10.35 -28.63 22.12
CA ALA A 47 10.13 -29.91 22.80
C ALA A 47 8.66 -30.16 23.21
N ALA A 48 7.85 -29.11 23.31
CA ALA A 48 6.41 -29.19 23.55
C ALA A 48 5.61 -29.41 22.25
N GLY A 49 6.25 -29.22 21.09
CA GLY A 49 5.63 -29.33 19.78
C GLY A 49 5.09 -28.01 19.24
N GLU A 50 5.35 -26.90 19.93
CA GLU A 50 4.90 -25.56 19.55
C GLU A 50 5.87 -24.98 18.50
N VAL A 51 5.31 -24.28 17.51
CA VAL A 51 6.11 -23.62 16.48
C VAL A 51 6.88 -22.45 17.11
N PHE A 52 8.21 -22.52 17.09
CA PHE A 52 9.04 -21.36 17.47
C PHE A 52 9.45 -20.53 16.24
N GLN A 53 9.52 -21.15 15.06
CA GLN A 53 9.82 -20.46 13.80
C GLN A 53 9.21 -21.20 12.62
N ALA A 54 8.72 -20.47 11.61
CA ALA A 54 8.26 -21.06 10.36
C ALA A 54 8.56 -20.16 9.17
N THR A 55 8.47 -20.74 7.98
CA THR A 55 8.45 -20.02 6.71
C THR A 55 7.26 -20.47 5.89
N LEU A 56 6.45 -19.50 5.49
CA LEU A 56 5.36 -19.64 4.53
C LEU A 56 5.78 -19.02 3.20
N SER A 57 5.09 -19.38 2.12
CA SER A 57 5.21 -18.72 0.83
C SER A 57 3.88 -18.20 0.31
N ALA A 58 3.92 -17.01 -0.25
CA ALA A 58 2.84 -16.36 -0.99
C ALA A 58 3.35 -16.03 -2.41
N GLY A 59 2.96 -16.85 -3.38
CA GLY A 59 3.51 -16.79 -4.73
C GLY A 59 5.03 -17.02 -4.72
N GLY A 60 5.79 -16.04 -5.23
CA GLY A 60 7.26 -16.08 -5.27
C GLY A 60 7.96 -15.56 -4.01
N SER A 61 7.21 -15.05 -3.02
CA SER A 61 7.76 -14.41 -1.82
C SER A 61 7.71 -15.32 -0.61
N ASP A 62 8.75 -15.23 0.23
CA ASP A 62 8.78 -15.88 1.54
C ASP A 62 8.23 -14.94 2.62
N ILE A 63 7.57 -15.53 3.61
CA ILE A 63 7.11 -14.89 4.83
C ILE A 63 7.71 -15.68 5.98
N HIS A 64 8.58 -15.04 6.75
CA HIS A 64 9.17 -15.64 7.94
C HIS A 64 8.36 -15.24 9.16
N LEU A 65 8.21 -16.15 10.12
CA LEU A 65 7.56 -15.84 11.38
C LEU A 65 8.20 -16.57 12.55
N ALA A 66 8.05 -16.02 13.75
CA ALA A 66 8.47 -16.65 14.99
C ALA A 66 7.48 -16.43 16.14
N GLY A 67 7.48 -17.38 17.05
CA GLY A 67 6.82 -17.27 18.35
C GLY A 67 7.58 -16.29 19.25
N VAL A 68 6.83 -15.45 19.99
CA VAL A 68 7.36 -14.57 21.03
C VAL A 68 6.57 -14.76 22.31
N GLY A 69 7.18 -14.48 23.46
CA GLY A 69 6.47 -14.52 24.75
C GLY A 69 5.45 -13.39 24.90
N ASP A 70 4.49 -13.57 25.81
CA ASP A 70 3.39 -12.62 26.11
C ASP A 70 3.90 -11.22 26.45
N GLU A 71 5.11 -11.09 26.99
CA GLU A 71 5.71 -9.82 27.39
C GLU A 71 6.33 -9.02 26.22
N TYR A 72 6.43 -9.61 25.02
CA TYR A 72 7.14 -9.00 23.89
C TYR A 72 6.55 -7.66 23.44
N TRP A 73 5.24 -7.59 23.24
CA TRP A 73 4.54 -6.36 22.83
C TRP A 73 4.44 -5.34 23.98
N PRO A 74 4.04 -5.73 25.21
CA PRO A 74 4.06 -4.83 26.37
C PRO A 74 5.42 -4.19 26.63
N ALA A 75 6.53 -4.93 26.45
CA ALA A 75 7.88 -4.39 26.60
C ALA A 75 8.23 -3.30 25.56
N LYS A 76 7.47 -3.21 24.47
CA LYS A 76 7.57 -2.17 23.44
C LYS A 76 6.52 -1.05 23.62
N GLY A 77 5.63 -1.17 24.61
CA GLY A 77 4.57 -0.19 24.88
C GLY A 77 3.43 -0.22 23.86
N VAL A 78 3.17 -1.37 23.23
CA VAL A 78 2.09 -1.57 22.26
C VAL A 78 1.37 -2.89 22.56
N ASP A 79 0.12 -3.03 22.14
CA ASP A 79 -0.68 -4.24 22.39
C ASP A 79 -0.47 -5.32 21.31
N GLY A 80 0.27 -5.02 20.25
CA GLY A 80 0.52 -5.91 19.12
C GLY A 80 1.35 -5.25 18.02
N PRO A 81 1.45 -5.87 16.83
CA PRO A 81 2.06 -5.29 15.66
C PRO A 81 1.39 -3.95 15.29
N VAL A 82 2.17 -2.89 15.12
CA VAL A 82 1.68 -1.56 14.71
C VAL A 82 2.61 -0.90 13.71
N GLY A 83 2.05 -0.13 12.78
CA GLY A 83 2.81 0.72 11.86
C GLY A 83 3.38 0.03 10.60
N GLN A 84 3.06 -1.25 10.38
CA GLN A 84 3.44 -1.99 9.16
C GLN A 84 2.21 -2.52 8.42
N LEU A 85 2.28 -2.51 7.09
CA LEU A 85 1.30 -3.13 6.19
C LEU A 85 2.02 -4.16 5.32
N ASN A 86 1.54 -5.39 5.32
CA ASN A 86 2.06 -6.44 4.44
C ASN A 86 1.23 -6.47 3.15
N VAL A 87 1.84 -6.13 2.02
CA VAL A 87 1.14 -6.10 0.72
C VAL A 87 1.39 -7.40 -0.04
N VAL A 88 0.31 -8.06 -0.46
CA VAL A 88 0.33 -9.28 -1.26
C VAL A 88 -0.33 -8.99 -2.59
N TYR A 89 0.43 -9.09 -3.68
CA TYR A 89 -0.13 -8.90 -5.02
C TYR A 89 -0.93 -10.13 -5.46
N VAL A 90 -2.13 -9.88 -5.98
CA VAL A 90 -3.05 -10.91 -6.49
C VAL A 90 -3.55 -10.51 -7.88
N ASP A 91 -3.91 -11.51 -8.67
CA ASP A 91 -4.48 -11.35 -10.01
C ASP A 91 -5.98 -11.06 -9.98
N ASP A 92 -6.69 -11.57 -8.96
CA ASP A 92 -8.11 -11.31 -8.71
C ASP A 92 -8.36 -11.03 -7.22
N VAL A 93 -8.53 -9.74 -6.89
CA VAL A 93 -8.72 -9.29 -5.51
C VAL A 93 -10.14 -9.53 -4.99
N ASP A 94 -11.13 -9.61 -5.87
CA ASP A 94 -12.52 -9.87 -5.49
C ASP A 94 -12.69 -11.36 -5.15
N ALA A 95 -12.14 -12.26 -5.95
CA ALA A 95 -12.12 -13.69 -5.63
C ALA A 95 -11.31 -13.99 -4.36
N GLN A 96 -10.18 -13.31 -4.16
CA GLN A 96 -9.40 -13.43 -2.93
C GLN A 96 -10.18 -12.90 -1.72
N PHE A 97 -10.92 -11.79 -1.87
CA PHE A 97 -11.79 -11.27 -0.82
C PHE A 97 -12.87 -12.29 -0.44
N GLU A 98 -13.60 -12.85 -1.40
CA GLU A 98 -14.66 -13.83 -1.13
C GLU A 98 -14.11 -15.04 -0.36
N ARG A 99 -12.95 -15.55 -0.76
CA ARG A 99 -12.28 -16.67 -0.08
C ARG A 99 -11.88 -16.31 1.35
N VAL A 100 -11.36 -15.10 1.57
CA VAL A 100 -10.97 -14.64 2.92
C VAL A 100 -12.19 -14.43 3.79
N ASP A 101 -13.21 -13.73 3.29
CA ASP A 101 -14.47 -13.42 3.98
C ASP A 101 -15.18 -14.72 4.42
N GLU A 102 -15.28 -15.71 3.53
CA GLU A 102 -15.83 -17.03 3.85
C GLU A 102 -15.00 -17.76 4.92
N ALA A 103 -13.67 -17.72 4.82
CA ALA A 103 -12.78 -18.45 5.72
C ALA A 103 -12.69 -17.85 7.13
N VAL A 104 -12.89 -16.53 7.29
CA VAL A 104 -12.92 -15.87 8.61
C VAL A 104 -14.31 -15.91 9.26
N GLY A 105 -15.38 -15.96 8.46
CA GLY A 105 -16.75 -15.89 8.94
C GLY A 105 -17.02 -14.64 9.77
N ASP A 106 -17.95 -14.72 10.73
CA ASP A 106 -18.35 -13.56 11.56
C ASP A 106 -17.28 -13.10 12.57
N GLY A 107 -16.11 -13.75 12.61
CA GLY A 107 -15.06 -13.48 13.60
C GLY A 107 -14.15 -12.30 13.27
N VAL A 108 -14.03 -11.93 12.00
CA VAL A 108 -13.18 -10.82 11.54
C VAL A 108 -13.93 -10.03 10.47
N GLU A 109 -14.14 -8.74 10.71
CA GLU A 109 -14.75 -7.86 9.71
C GLU A 109 -13.75 -7.58 8.59
N VAL A 110 -14.14 -7.87 7.35
CA VAL A 110 -13.35 -7.58 6.15
C VAL A 110 -14.14 -6.62 5.27
N SER A 111 -13.61 -5.41 5.06
CA SER A 111 -14.21 -4.47 4.12
C SER A 111 -14.03 -4.95 2.68
N ARG A 112 -15.06 -4.75 1.85
CA ARG A 112 -15.01 -5.09 0.42
C ARG A 112 -13.84 -4.39 -0.30
N PRO A 113 -13.30 -4.98 -1.38
CA PRO A 113 -12.24 -4.34 -2.15
C PRO A 113 -12.70 -3.03 -2.77
N GLN A 114 -11.80 -2.05 -2.73
CA GLN A 114 -12.04 -0.69 -3.22
C GLN A 114 -10.98 -0.30 -4.24
N ASP A 115 -11.44 0.36 -5.30
CA ASP A 115 -10.58 1.00 -6.27
C ASP A 115 -9.92 2.22 -5.63
N GLN A 116 -8.66 2.44 -5.95
CA GLN A 116 -7.81 3.46 -5.40
C GLN A 116 -7.38 4.44 -6.50
N PRO A 117 -7.19 5.72 -6.16
CA PRO A 117 -6.83 6.75 -7.12
C PRO A 117 -5.49 6.51 -7.82
N TYR A 118 -4.65 5.61 -7.33
CA TYR A 118 -3.36 5.25 -7.91
C TYR A 118 -3.40 3.93 -8.70
N GLY A 119 -4.56 3.57 -9.27
CA GLY A 119 -4.66 2.46 -10.22
C GLY A 119 -4.62 1.07 -9.60
N ALA A 120 -5.11 0.94 -8.36
CA ALA A 120 -5.15 -0.31 -7.62
C ALA A 120 -6.56 -0.64 -7.16
N ARG A 121 -6.88 -1.93 -7.03
CA ARG A 121 -8.03 -2.43 -6.27
C ARG A 121 -7.51 -3.26 -5.12
N LEU A 122 -7.94 -2.96 -3.91
CA LEU A 122 -7.40 -3.62 -2.72
C LEU A 122 -8.41 -3.75 -1.59
N PHE A 123 -8.19 -4.72 -0.71
CA PHE A 123 -8.80 -4.79 0.62
C PHE A 123 -7.74 -5.10 1.67
N THR A 124 -8.04 -4.78 2.92
CA THR A 124 -7.16 -5.02 4.06
C THR A 124 -7.88 -5.81 5.14
N VAL A 125 -7.16 -6.73 5.77
CA VAL A 125 -7.65 -7.60 6.84
C VAL A 125 -6.55 -7.79 7.89
N GLN A 126 -6.92 -7.91 9.16
CA GLN A 126 -6.00 -8.26 10.24
C GLN A 126 -5.97 -9.79 10.42
N ASP A 127 -4.78 -10.34 10.68
CA ASP A 127 -4.64 -11.75 11.05
C ASP A 127 -4.82 -11.97 12.56
N VAL A 128 -4.70 -13.24 13.01
CA VAL A 128 -4.84 -13.62 14.43
C VAL A 128 -3.84 -12.94 15.37
N GLY A 129 -2.71 -12.49 14.83
CA GLY A 129 -1.69 -11.75 15.59
C GLY A 129 -1.87 -10.24 15.52
N GLY A 130 -2.89 -9.74 14.83
CA GLY A 130 -3.12 -8.31 14.59
C GLY A 130 -2.26 -7.71 13.48
N ASN A 131 -1.52 -8.51 12.70
CA ASN A 131 -0.78 -7.97 11.55
C ASN A 131 -1.76 -7.57 10.45
N SER A 132 -1.54 -6.39 9.87
CA SER A 132 -2.35 -5.91 8.75
C SER A 132 -1.82 -6.45 7.41
N TRP A 133 -2.73 -7.05 6.63
CA TRP A 133 -2.46 -7.61 5.31
C TRP A 133 -3.35 -6.95 4.27
N THR A 134 -2.74 -6.45 3.20
CA THR A 134 -3.45 -5.87 2.04
C THR A 134 -3.26 -6.75 0.83
N PHE A 135 -4.36 -7.25 0.27
CA PHE A 135 -4.35 -7.90 -1.04
C PHE A 135 -4.55 -6.85 -2.11
N TRP A 136 -3.64 -6.81 -3.08
CA TRP A 136 -3.49 -5.71 -4.02
C TRP A 136 -3.50 -6.22 -5.46
N GLN A 137 -4.45 -5.72 -6.25
CA GLN A 137 -4.48 -5.92 -7.69
C GLN A 137 -4.21 -4.60 -8.40
N HIS A 138 -3.31 -4.63 -9.38
CA HIS A 138 -3.11 -3.50 -10.27
C HIS A 138 -4.20 -3.49 -11.35
N ILE A 139 -4.91 -2.37 -11.51
CA ILE A 139 -6.03 -2.23 -12.45
C ILE A 139 -5.84 -1.12 -13.48
N SER A 140 -4.91 -0.19 -13.27
CA SER A 140 -4.62 0.88 -14.23
C SER A 140 -3.22 1.47 -14.05
N ASP A 141 -2.53 1.74 -15.17
CA ASP A 141 -1.25 2.47 -15.17
C ASP A 141 -1.40 3.99 -14.94
N THR A 142 -2.64 4.50 -14.88
CA THR A 142 -2.92 5.93 -14.69
C THR A 142 -3.48 6.21 -13.31
N ALA A 143 -2.97 7.25 -12.65
CA ALA A 143 -3.52 7.74 -11.40
C ALA A 143 -4.60 8.83 -11.64
N ASP A 144 -5.75 8.68 -10.99
CA ASP A 144 -6.80 9.70 -10.86
C ASP A 144 -6.61 10.45 -9.54
N LEU A 145 -5.74 11.47 -9.56
CA LEU A 145 -5.33 12.20 -8.38
C LEU A 145 -6.18 13.48 -8.17
N PRO A 146 -6.36 13.92 -6.91
CA PRO A 146 -7.02 15.20 -6.64
C PRO A 146 -6.37 16.38 -7.36
N ALA A 147 -7.13 17.45 -7.57
CA ALA A 147 -6.61 18.67 -8.18
C ALA A 147 -5.35 19.18 -7.45
N GLY A 148 -4.30 19.50 -8.21
CA GLY A 148 -3.00 19.96 -7.69
C GLY A 148 -2.04 18.85 -7.28
N TRP A 149 -2.48 17.58 -7.26
CA TRP A 149 -1.61 16.43 -7.04
C TRP A 149 -1.07 15.93 -8.38
N ARG A 150 0.13 15.36 -8.36
CA ARG A 150 0.76 14.81 -9.57
C ARG A 150 1.50 13.53 -9.25
N GLU A 151 1.46 12.61 -10.21
CA GLU A 151 2.33 11.46 -10.22
C GLU A 151 3.75 11.88 -10.64
N ILE A 152 4.77 11.29 -10.02
CA ILE A 152 6.18 11.46 -10.41
C ILE A 152 6.75 10.06 -10.64
N ARG A 153 6.99 9.71 -11.91
CA ARG A 153 7.67 8.47 -12.30
C ARG A 153 9.13 8.76 -12.61
N ASN A 154 10.05 8.03 -11.97
CA ASN A 154 11.48 8.15 -12.28
C ASN A 154 11.76 7.52 -13.64
N GLY A 155 12.33 8.29 -14.59
CA GLY A 155 12.82 7.77 -15.87
C GLY A 155 11.92 8.04 -17.08
N GLU A 156 10.80 8.73 -16.95
CA GLU A 156 10.09 9.27 -18.13
C GLU A 156 10.86 10.48 -18.69
N VAL A 157 11.53 10.27 -19.83
CA VAL A 157 12.07 11.37 -20.63
C VAL A 157 10.89 12.11 -21.24
N VAL A 158 10.49 13.23 -20.63
CA VAL A 158 9.58 14.17 -21.28
C VAL A 158 10.33 14.73 -22.49
N SER A 159 10.04 14.22 -23.67
CA SER A 159 10.49 14.84 -24.92
C SER A 159 9.77 16.16 -25.08
N GLY A 160 10.29 17.22 -24.45
CA GLY A 160 9.87 18.58 -24.71
C GLY A 160 10.22 18.94 -26.15
N SER A 161 9.20 19.16 -26.98
CA SER A 161 9.37 19.86 -28.24
C SER A 161 9.83 21.28 -27.94
N GLY A 162 11.15 21.50 -28.06
CA GLY A 162 11.70 22.85 -28.12
C GLY A 162 11.19 23.53 -29.38
N ALA A 163 10.16 24.35 -29.25
CA ALA A 163 9.88 25.38 -30.24
C ALA A 163 10.96 26.45 -30.10
N GLU A 164 11.94 26.40 -30.99
CA GLU A 164 12.95 27.44 -31.17
C GLU A 164 12.24 28.75 -31.52
N GLY A 165 12.27 29.70 -30.58
CA GLY A 165 11.99 31.09 -30.87
C GLY A 165 13.16 31.67 -31.67
N SER A 166 12.91 32.01 -32.94
CA SER A 166 13.73 32.98 -33.66
C SER A 166 12.84 34.15 -34.04
N GLY A 167 13.19 35.33 -33.54
CA GLY A 167 12.51 36.57 -33.83
C GLY A 167 12.91 37.11 -35.21
N ALA A 168 11.99 37.82 -35.84
CA ALA A 168 12.30 38.91 -36.74
C ALA A 168 11.24 40.00 -36.61
N ASP A 169 11.74 41.21 -36.76
CA ASP A 169 11.15 42.54 -36.66
C ASP A 169 10.13 42.85 -37.77
N GLY A 170 9.31 43.89 -37.53
CA GLY A 170 8.40 44.40 -38.56
C GLY A 170 7.40 45.42 -38.03
N SER A 171 7.82 46.68 -38.05
CA SER A 171 7.07 47.91 -37.75
C SER A 171 5.72 48.10 -38.46
N GLY A 172 4.78 48.76 -37.77
CA GLY A 172 4.10 49.96 -38.31
C GLY A 172 2.56 49.97 -38.40
N ALA A 173 1.97 50.95 -37.67
CA ALA A 173 0.71 51.68 -37.92
C ALA A 173 -0.62 50.89 -37.78
N ASP A 174 -1.78 51.44 -37.41
CA ASP A 174 -2.29 52.67 -36.78
C ASP A 174 -3.84 52.49 -36.67
N GLY A 175 -4.54 53.33 -35.89
CA GLY A 175 -6.02 53.41 -35.88
C GLY A 175 -6.68 52.78 -34.65
N SER A 176 -6.98 53.52 -33.56
CA SER A 176 -8.03 54.54 -33.37
C SER A 176 -9.41 53.97 -32.95
N GLY A 177 -9.84 54.36 -31.73
CA GLY A 177 -11.25 54.42 -31.28
C GLY A 177 -11.82 53.08 -30.76
N ALA A 178 -12.66 53.01 -29.74
CA ALA A 178 -13.28 54.02 -28.88
C ALA A 178 -13.82 53.32 -27.61
N GLU A 179 -14.17 54.17 -26.65
CA GLU A 179 -14.67 53.95 -25.29
C GLU A 179 -15.93 53.06 -25.16
N GLY A 180 -16.11 52.51 -23.96
CA GLY A 180 -17.45 52.39 -23.36
C GLY A 180 -17.74 51.12 -22.56
N GLY A 181 -18.04 51.29 -21.27
CA GLY A 181 -19.02 50.45 -20.56
C GLY A 181 -18.51 49.70 -19.33
N GLU A 182 -18.57 50.37 -18.18
CA GLU A 182 -18.71 49.74 -16.86
C GLU A 182 -20.04 48.96 -16.81
N ASP A 183 -20.06 47.76 -16.21
CA ASP A 183 -21.16 47.42 -15.30
C ASP A 183 -20.72 46.39 -14.25
N VAL A 184 -21.23 46.62 -13.04
CA VAL A 184 -20.91 45.98 -11.77
C VAL A 184 -21.86 44.81 -11.53
N GLY A 185 -21.36 43.73 -10.94
CA GLY A 185 -22.19 42.59 -10.55
C GLY A 185 -21.52 41.75 -9.47
N ASP A 186 -21.56 42.26 -8.24
CA ASP A 186 -21.19 41.55 -7.02
C ASP A 186 -22.07 40.31 -6.80
N GLY A 187 -21.44 39.19 -6.48
CA GLY A 187 -22.09 37.96 -6.01
C GLY A 187 -21.14 37.19 -5.10
N GLU A 188 -21.30 37.39 -3.79
CA GLU A 188 -20.56 36.67 -2.74
C GLU A 188 -20.88 35.16 -2.69
N PRO A 189 -19.94 34.34 -2.18
CA PRO A 189 -20.09 32.88 -2.09
C PRO A 189 -20.87 32.45 -0.84
N GLY A 190 -21.84 31.54 -1.03
CA GLY A 190 -22.59 30.90 0.05
C GLY A 190 -21.77 29.82 0.76
N ASN A 191 -21.49 30.05 2.04
CA ASN A 191 -20.88 29.13 2.98
C ASN A 191 -21.95 28.16 3.53
N ALA A 192 -21.65 26.86 3.62
CA ALA A 192 -22.48 25.88 4.33
C ALA A 192 -21.61 25.05 5.27
N GLU A 193 -21.40 25.56 6.48
CA GLU A 193 -20.98 24.79 7.65
C GLU A 193 -22.22 24.19 8.33
N GLY A 194 -22.10 22.94 8.76
CA GLY A 194 -23.15 22.22 9.50
C GLY A 194 -22.57 21.00 10.20
N ALA A 195 -21.75 21.25 11.22
CA ALA A 195 -21.29 20.24 12.17
C ALA A 195 -22.44 19.83 13.12
N GLY A 196 -22.58 18.53 13.35
CA GLY A 196 -23.41 17.97 14.40
C GLY A 196 -22.54 17.20 15.39
N GLU A 197 -22.36 17.73 16.59
CA GLU A 197 -21.87 17.00 17.77
C GLU A 197 -23.00 16.13 18.36
N PRO A 198 -22.70 14.94 18.92
CA PRO A 198 -23.59 14.29 19.88
C PRO A 198 -23.20 14.66 21.33
N ALA A 199 -24.22 15.05 22.10
CA ALA A 199 -24.15 15.29 23.52
C ALA A 199 -24.05 13.98 24.33
N ALA A 200 -23.26 14.02 25.39
CA ALA A 200 -23.18 13.01 26.43
C ALA A 200 -24.50 12.86 27.21
N GLY A 201 -24.83 11.62 27.55
CA GLY A 201 -25.87 11.22 28.50
C GLY A 201 -25.53 9.85 29.08
#